data_AF-A0A540K4A5-F1
#
_entry.id   AF-A0A540K4A5-F1
#
_cell.length_a   1.000
_cell.length_b   1.000
_cell.length_c   1.000
_cell.angle_alpha   90.00
_cell.angle_beta   90.00
_cell.angle_gamma   90.00
#
_symmetry.space_group_name_H-M   'P 1'
#
loop_
_entity.id
_entity.type
_entity.pdbx_description
1 polymer ?
#
loop_
_entity_poly.entity_id
_entity_poly.type
_entity_poly.pdbx_seq_one_letter_code
_entity_poly.pdbx_strand_id
1 'polypeptide(L)'
;MYSGTRIKTRKRNIAAPLDPAAFADAVVQIYLDNAGDLELIAKSIESSDLNFSRYGDTFFEVVFTGGRTQPGTTKSDEGERHPYSVLESEPTRELILPSVIYIQKILRRRPFLIKNLENVMRRFLQSLELFEENERKKLAIFTALAFSQKLSGLPPETVFQPMLKDNLVGKGLVLSFITDFFKEYLIDNSLDDLISILKRGKVEDNLLEFFPSTKRTDESFSEHFTFFVLFA
;
A
#
# COMPACT_ATOMS: atom_id res chain seq x y z
N MET A 1 39.09 40.69 41.18
CA MET A 1 37.83 39.92 41.13
C MET A 1 37.55 39.54 39.68
N TYR A 2 37.81 38.30 39.27
CA TYR A 2 37.35 37.78 37.98
C TYR A 2 36.42 36.61 38.25
N SER A 3 35.12 36.84 38.08
CA SER A 3 34.10 35.79 38.14
C SER A 3 34.14 35.00 36.84
N GLY A 4 34.56 33.74 36.92
CA GLY A 4 34.59 32.82 35.78
C GLY A 4 33.18 32.46 35.33
N THR A 5 32.85 32.76 34.09
CA THR A 5 31.59 32.39 33.46
C THR A 5 31.58 30.89 33.15
N ARG A 6 30.72 30.13 33.82
CA ARG A 6 30.45 28.71 33.49
C ARG A 6 29.69 28.64 32.16
N ILE A 7 30.38 28.24 31.10
CA ILE A 7 29.76 27.90 29.82
C ILE A 7 29.06 26.55 29.98
N LYS A 8 27.72 26.55 30.00
CA LYS A 8 26.92 25.32 29.90
C LYS A 8 26.90 24.84 28.45
N THR A 9 27.71 23.83 28.15
CA THR A 9 27.63 23.09 26.89
C THR A 9 26.27 22.40 26.79
N ARG A 10 25.45 22.76 25.81
CA ARG A 10 24.19 22.06 25.53
C ARG A 10 24.53 20.62 25.10
N LYS A 11 23.93 19.62 25.76
CA LYS A 11 23.92 18.23 25.27
C LYS A 11 23.33 18.24 23.86
N ARG A 12 24.14 17.91 22.86
CA ARG A 12 23.62 17.60 21.52
C ARG A 12 22.70 16.40 21.70
N ASN A 13 21.42 16.54 21.38
CA ASN A 13 20.52 15.39 21.20
C ASN A 13 21.05 14.63 19.99
N ILE A 14 21.92 13.66 20.23
CA ILE A 14 22.30 12.68 19.21
C ILE A 14 21.07 11.77 19.12
N ALA A 15 20.25 11.97 18.09
CA ALA A 15 19.19 11.02 17.80
C ALA A 15 19.85 9.65 17.65
N ALA A 16 19.34 8.64 18.37
CA ALA A 16 19.82 7.27 18.22
C ALA A 16 19.84 6.91 16.72
N PRO A 17 20.83 6.16 16.23
CA PRO A 17 20.86 5.72 14.83
C PRO A 17 19.52 5.08 14.41
N LEU A 18 19.19 5.23 13.13
CA LEU A 18 18.05 4.51 12.55
C LEU A 18 18.45 3.04 12.42
N ASP A 19 17.56 2.16 12.85
CA ASP A 19 17.70 0.71 12.71
C ASP A 19 16.38 0.11 12.21
N PRO A 20 16.05 0.32 10.91
CA PRO A 20 14.87 -0.27 10.31
C PRO A 20 14.98 -1.80 10.19
N ALA A 21 16.20 -2.36 10.22
CA ALA A 21 16.43 -3.80 10.17
C ALA A 21 15.89 -4.49 11.41
N ALA A 22 16.36 -4.07 12.59
CA ALA A 22 15.88 -4.65 13.85
C ALA A 22 14.37 -4.45 14.05
N PHE A 23 13.81 -3.33 13.60
CA PHE A 23 12.35 -3.13 13.64
C PHE A 23 11.62 -4.13 12.74
N ALA A 24 12.07 -4.32 11.49
CA ALA A 24 11.43 -5.24 10.57
C ALA A 24 11.54 -6.69 11.07
N ASP A 25 12.72 -7.11 11.54
CA ASP A 25 12.96 -8.45 12.07
C ASP A 25 12.04 -8.73 13.27
N ALA A 26 11.83 -7.75 14.15
CA ALA A 26 10.87 -7.89 15.25
C ALA A 26 9.42 -8.02 14.77
N VAL A 27 9.01 -7.29 13.73
CA VAL A 27 7.67 -7.45 13.13
C VAL A 27 7.55 -8.83 12.48
N VAL A 28 8.56 -9.27 11.71
CA VAL A 28 8.60 -10.61 11.11
C VAL A 28 8.46 -11.69 12.18
N GLN A 29 9.19 -11.58 13.29
CA GLN A 29 9.10 -12.52 14.39
C GLN A 29 7.69 -12.57 14.99
N ILE A 30 7.01 -11.43 15.15
CA ILE A 30 5.62 -11.39 15.61
C ILE A 30 4.70 -12.18 14.65
N TYR A 31 4.89 -12.07 13.33
CA TYR A 31 4.11 -12.85 12.36
C TYR A 31 4.38 -14.36 12.49
N LEU A 32 5.64 -14.75 12.67
CA LEU A 32 6.07 -16.14 12.81
C LEU A 32 5.57 -16.77 14.12
N ASP A 33 5.73 -16.07 15.25
CA ASP A 33 5.31 -16.53 16.58
C ASP A 33 3.80 -16.78 16.68
N ASN A 34 3.02 -16.05 15.87
CA ASN A 34 1.57 -16.16 15.81
C ASN A 34 1.08 -16.96 14.58
N ALA A 35 1.99 -17.60 13.83
CA ALA A 35 1.67 -18.43 12.66
C ALA A 35 0.73 -17.77 11.63
N GLY A 36 0.85 -16.45 11.45
CA GLY A 36 0.00 -15.69 10.53
C GLY A 36 -1.41 -15.36 11.04
N ASP A 37 -1.76 -15.69 12.29
CA ASP A 37 -3.05 -15.30 12.87
C ASP A 37 -3.10 -13.78 13.06
N LEU A 38 -3.78 -13.08 12.13
CA LEU A 38 -3.85 -11.62 12.10
C LEU A 38 -4.50 -11.01 13.35
N GLU A 39 -5.34 -11.75 14.08
CA GLU A 39 -5.97 -11.27 15.32
C GLU A 39 -4.95 -11.26 16.46
N LEU A 40 -4.17 -12.33 16.60
CA LEU A 40 -3.09 -12.44 17.58
C LEU A 40 -1.91 -11.52 17.24
N ILE A 41 -1.58 -11.38 15.95
CA ILE A 41 -0.56 -10.43 15.46
C ILE A 41 -0.99 -9.00 15.80
N ALA A 42 -2.25 -8.63 15.55
CA ALA A 42 -2.74 -7.29 15.89
C ALA A 42 -2.61 -7.00 17.39
N LYS A 43 -2.94 -7.98 18.24
CA LYS A 43 -2.77 -7.86 19.70
C LYS A 43 -1.30 -7.70 20.09
N SER A 44 -0.41 -8.47 19.48
CA SER A 44 1.04 -8.41 19.73
C SER A 44 1.62 -7.06 19.33
N ILE A 45 1.26 -6.56 18.15
CA ILE A 45 1.62 -5.22 17.64
C ILE A 45 1.09 -4.10 18.57
N GLU A 46 -0.13 -4.24 19.08
CA GLU A 46 -0.71 -3.29 20.03
C GLU A 46 0.07 -3.25 21.36
N SER A 47 0.48 -4.42 21.87
CA SER A 47 1.25 -4.54 23.12
C SER A 47 2.76 -4.27 23.00
N SER A 48 3.30 -4.26 21.77
CA SER A 48 4.73 -4.07 21.54
C SER A 48 5.21 -2.65 21.87
N ASP A 49 6.48 -2.55 22.27
CA ASP A 49 7.21 -1.30 22.50
C ASP A 49 7.91 -0.76 21.23
N LEU A 50 7.64 -1.39 20.08
CA LEU A 50 8.18 -1.01 18.79
C LEU A 50 7.83 0.42 18.40
N ASN A 51 8.79 1.14 17.82
CA ASN A 51 8.64 2.56 17.49
C ASN A 51 7.97 2.77 16.12
N PHE A 52 6.66 2.54 16.06
CA PHE A 52 5.84 2.75 14.86
C PHE A 52 5.86 4.18 14.32
N SER A 53 6.05 5.18 15.19
CA SER A 53 6.17 6.57 14.75
C SER A 53 7.42 6.80 13.89
N ARG A 54 8.48 6.03 14.15
CA ARG A 54 9.76 6.11 13.42
C ARG A 54 9.82 5.18 12.21
N TYR A 55 9.18 4.02 12.30
CA TYR A 55 9.32 2.94 11.33
C TYR A 55 7.99 2.50 10.70
N GLY A 56 6.97 3.38 10.68
CA GLY A 56 5.66 3.06 10.12
C GLY A 56 5.71 2.66 8.64
N ASP A 57 6.59 3.25 7.84
CA ASP A 57 6.78 2.85 6.43
C ASP A 57 7.33 1.41 6.35
N THR A 58 8.33 1.11 7.19
CA THR A 58 8.91 -0.25 7.29
C THR A 58 7.86 -1.26 7.74
N PHE A 59 7.00 -0.90 8.69
CA PHE A 59 5.91 -1.77 9.14
C PHE A 59 5.00 -2.17 7.98
N PHE A 60 4.48 -1.20 7.21
CA PHE A 60 3.62 -1.54 6.08
C PHE A 60 4.37 -2.27 4.97
N GLU A 61 5.64 -1.98 4.74
CA GLU A 61 6.46 -2.75 3.80
C GLU A 61 6.52 -4.23 4.19
N VAL A 62 6.72 -4.55 5.47
CA VAL A 62 6.67 -5.93 5.99
C VAL A 62 5.27 -6.54 5.82
N VAL A 63 4.19 -5.81 6.11
CA VAL A 63 2.81 -6.31 5.91
C VAL A 63 2.57 -6.75 4.47
N PHE A 64 3.04 -5.97 3.49
CA PHE A 64 2.83 -6.30 2.08
C PHE A 64 3.81 -7.33 1.54
N THR A 65 5.08 -7.24 1.92
CA THR A 65 6.18 -7.98 1.29
C THR A 65 6.78 -9.04 2.20
N GLY A 66 6.30 -9.25 3.41
CA GLY A 66 6.78 -10.29 4.32
C GLY A 66 8.11 -9.99 5.00
N GLY A 67 8.79 -8.89 4.65
CA GLY A 67 10.06 -8.50 5.22
C GLY A 67 10.53 -7.17 4.65
N ARG A 68 11.83 -6.92 4.66
CA ARG A 68 12.41 -5.71 4.07
C ARG A 68 12.69 -5.90 2.59
N THR A 69 12.55 -4.83 1.82
CA THR A 69 13.02 -4.77 0.44
C THR A 69 14.27 -3.92 0.30
N GLN A 70 15.10 -4.22 -0.70
CA GLN A 70 16.26 -3.39 -0.99
C GLN A 70 15.78 -1.99 -1.43
N PRO A 71 16.46 -0.91 -1.00
CA PRO A 71 16.04 0.46 -1.32
C PRO A 71 15.80 0.68 -2.81
N GLY A 72 14.59 1.14 -3.16
CA GLY A 72 14.20 1.42 -4.54
C GLY A 72 13.85 0.20 -5.39
N THR A 73 13.73 -0.98 -4.79
CA THR A 73 13.36 -2.23 -5.47
C THR A 73 12.17 -2.91 -4.79
N THR A 74 11.66 -3.97 -5.40
CA THR A 74 10.71 -4.92 -4.80
C THR A 74 11.40 -6.20 -4.31
N LYS A 75 12.73 -6.30 -4.47
CA LYS A 75 13.51 -7.48 -4.12
C LYS A 75 13.74 -7.54 -2.61
N SER A 76 13.74 -8.76 -2.08
CA SER A 76 14.11 -9.01 -0.69
C SER A 76 15.48 -8.41 -0.35
N ASP A 77 15.54 -7.76 0.80
CA ASP A 77 16.80 -7.45 1.48
C ASP A 77 17.27 -8.65 2.31
N GLU A 78 18.42 -8.54 2.99
CA GLU A 78 18.88 -9.52 3.97
C GLU A 78 17.89 -9.66 5.15
N GLY A 79 17.64 -10.88 5.59
CA GLY A 79 16.77 -11.18 6.74
C GLY A 79 15.75 -12.27 6.45
N GLU A 80 15.04 -12.71 7.48
CA GLU A 80 13.94 -13.66 7.35
C GLU A 80 12.67 -12.96 6.81
N ARG A 81 11.86 -13.69 6.05
CA ARG A 81 10.53 -13.22 5.59
C ARG A 81 9.46 -14.10 6.18
N HIS A 82 8.36 -13.50 6.62
CA HIS A 82 7.15 -14.26 6.96
C HIS A 82 6.34 -14.58 5.68
N PRO A 83 5.75 -15.78 5.57
CA PRO A 83 4.99 -16.19 4.39
C PRO A 83 3.58 -15.60 4.32
N TYR A 84 3.13 -14.89 5.36
CA TYR A 84 1.74 -14.42 5.51
C TYR A 84 1.49 -13.00 4.99
N SER A 85 2.32 -12.52 4.06
CA SER A 85 2.21 -11.15 3.53
C SER A 85 1.18 -11.05 2.40
N VAL A 86 0.73 -9.83 2.10
CA VAL A 86 -0.25 -9.60 1.01
C VAL A 86 0.26 -10.15 -0.32
N LEU A 87 1.55 -9.96 -0.65
CA LEU A 87 2.11 -10.40 -1.93
C LEU A 87 2.41 -11.90 -1.99
N GLU A 88 2.50 -12.59 -0.85
CA GLU A 88 2.65 -14.05 -0.79
C GLU A 88 1.29 -14.78 -0.84
N SER A 89 0.17 -14.08 -0.60
CA SER A 89 -1.19 -14.66 -0.73
C SER A 89 -1.59 -14.96 -2.17
N GLU A 90 -2.56 -15.82 -2.42
CA GLU A 90 -3.13 -15.98 -3.77
C GLU A 90 -3.92 -14.72 -4.19
N PRO A 91 -4.02 -14.40 -5.50
CA PRO A 91 -4.71 -13.21 -6.01
C PRO A 91 -6.23 -13.36 -5.97
N THR A 92 -6.80 -13.59 -4.78
CA THR A 92 -8.24 -13.73 -4.55
C THR A 92 -8.72 -12.81 -3.42
N ARG A 93 -9.98 -12.39 -3.49
CA ARG A 93 -10.63 -11.56 -2.48
C ARG A 93 -10.56 -12.18 -1.09
N GLU A 94 -10.89 -13.46 -0.99
CA GLU A 94 -11.06 -14.17 0.28
C GLU A 94 -9.75 -14.19 1.09
N LEU A 95 -8.62 -14.21 0.39
CA LEU A 95 -7.29 -14.29 0.99
C LEU A 95 -6.67 -12.90 1.23
N ILE A 96 -7.06 -11.88 0.45
CA ILE A 96 -6.55 -10.51 0.60
C ILE A 96 -7.39 -9.68 1.59
N LEU A 97 -8.72 -9.87 1.63
CA LEU A 97 -9.63 -9.12 2.52
C LEU A 97 -9.22 -9.17 4.00
N PRO A 98 -8.80 -10.30 4.59
CA PRO A 98 -8.32 -10.34 5.98
C PRO A 98 -7.19 -9.35 6.26
N SER A 99 -6.28 -9.14 5.30
CA SER A 99 -5.18 -8.17 5.43
C SER A 99 -5.70 -6.73 5.46
N VAL A 100 -6.73 -6.40 4.68
CA VAL A 100 -7.39 -5.07 4.70
C VAL A 100 -8.04 -4.83 6.06
N ILE A 101 -8.77 -5.80 6.60
CA ILE A 101 -9.42 -5.71 7.91
C ILE A 101 -8.38 -5.57 9.03
N TYR A 102 -7.29 -6.35 8.96
CA TYR A 102 -6.15 -6.25 9.86
C TYR A 102 -5.55 -4.85 9.87
N ILE A 103 -5.22 -4.29 8.70
CA ILE A 103 -4.67 -2.93 8.59
C ILE A 103 -5.67 -1.90 9.13
N GLN A 104 -6.97 -2.07 8.85
CA GLN A 104 -8.01 -1.18 9.38
C GLN A 104 -8.01 -1.18 10.91
N LYS A 105 -7.87 -2.36 11.54
CA LYS A 105 -7.79 -2.51 12.99
C LYS A 105 -6.55 -1.80 13.55
N ILE A 106 -5.38 -1.98 12.94
CA ILE A 106 -4.15 -1.29 13.34
C ILE A 106 -4.33 0.24 13.23
N LEU A 107 -4.87 0.73 12.13
CA LEU A 107 -5.09 2.16 11.91
C LEU A 107 -6.11 2.77 12.88
N ARG A 108 -7.15 2.03 13.29
CA ARG A 108 -8.10 2.51 14.33
C ARG A 108 -7.41 2.72 15.68
N ARG A 109 -6.43 1.88 16.03
CA ARG A 109 -5.64 2.00 17.27
C ARG A 109 -4.50 3.00 17.16
N ARG A 110 -3.91 3.14 15.97
CA ARG A 110 -2.74 3.98 15.67
C ARG A 110 -3.02 4.85 14.43
N PRO A 111 -3.95 5.83 14.50
CA PRO A 111 -4.39 6.59 13.32
C PRO A 111 -3.27 7.41 12.66
N PHE A 112 -2.21 7.74 13.40
CA PHE A 112 -1.04 8.43 12.85
C PHE A 112 -0.32 7.61 11.75
N LEU A 113 -0.52 6.29 11.70
CA LEU A 113 0.08 5.41 10.70
C LEU A 113 -0.55 5.51 9.31
N ILE A 114 -1.69 6.19 9.14
CA ILE A 114 -2.34 6.33 7.81
C ILE A 114 -1.39 6.94 6.79
N LYS A 115 -0.58 7.92 7.20
CA LYS A 115 0.40 8.57 6.32
C LYS A 115 1.47 7.59 5.83
N ASN A 116 1.88 6.66 6.68
CA ASN A 116 2.85 5.64 6.31
C ASN A 116 2.26 4.64 5.32
N LEU A 117 1.00 4.23 5.51
CA LEU A 117 0.30 3.39 4.53
C LEU A 117 0.19 4.11 3.17
N GLU A 118 -0.21 5.38 3.17
CA GLU A 118 -0.26 6.19 1.94
C GLU A 118 1.10 6.25 1.23
N ASN A 119 2.20 6.42 1.98
CA ASN A 119 3.54 6.47 1.43
C ASN A 119 3.95 5.15 0.76
N VAL A 120 3.69 4.02 1.42
CA VAL A 120 4.02 2.68 0.90
C VAL A 120 3.16 2.35 -0.32
N MET A 121 1.84 2.57 -0.24
CA MET A 121 0.93 2.37 -1.37
C MET A 121 1.36 3.23 -2.58
N ARG A 122 1.65 4.52 -2.36
CA ARG A 122 2.17 5.41 -3.42
C ARG A 122 3.43 4.84 -4.05
N ARG A 123 4.40 4.40 -3.26
CA ARG A 123 5.66 3.81 -3.75
C ARG A 123 5.40 2.59 -4.63
N PHE A 124 4.53 1.68 -4.20
CA PHE A 124 4.22 0.47 -4.95
C PHE A 124 3.54 0.79 -6.28
N LEU A 125 2.56 1.67 -6.27
CA LEU A 125 1.82 2.08 -7.47
C LEU A 125 2.71 2.86 -8.47
N GLN A 126 3.71 3.59 -7.96
CA GLN A 126 4.73 4.23 -8.79
C GLN A 126 5.76 3.28 -9.38
N SER A 127 5.81 2.05 -8.88
CA SER A 127 6.81 1.03 -9.20
C SER A 127 6.17 -0.25 -9.73
N LEU A 128 4.96 -0.17 -10.32
CA LEU A 128 4.23 -1.33 -10.86
C LEU A 128 5.05 -2.18 -11.84
N GLU A 129 6.02 -1.56 -12.53
CA GLU A 129 6.93 -2.25 -13.44
C GLU A 129 7.93 -3.18 -12.75
N LEU A 130 8.14 -3.04 -11.44
CA LEU A 130 9.03 -3.89 -10.63
C LEU A 130 8.33 -5.11 -10.05
N PHE A 131 7.00 -5.14 -10.10
CA PHE A 131 6.20 -6.27 -9.63
C PHE A 131 5.95 -7.25 -10.78
N GLU A 132 5.71 -8.50 -10.45
CA GLU A 132 5.21 -9.49 -11.40
C GLU A 132 3.71 -9.27 -11.69
N GLU A 133 3.18 -9.95 -12.70
CA GLU A 133 1.76 -9.82 -13.08
C GLU A 133 0.82 -10.20 -11.95
N ASN A 134 1.08 -11.34 -11.30
CA ASN A 134 0.28 -11.78 -10.15
C ASN A 134 0.38 -10.82 -8.96
N GLU A 135 1.54 -10.24 -8.70
CA GLU A 135 1.71 -9.26 -7.62
C GLU A 135 0.94 -7.97 -7.91
N ARG A 136 0.98 -7.47 -9.15
CA ARG A 136 0.15 -6.31 -9.57
C ARG A 136 -1.34 -6.59 -9.36
N LYS A 137 -1.80 -7.79 -9.70
CA LYS A 137 -3.20 -8.20 -9.49
C LYS A 137 -3.56 -8.22 -8.00
N LYS A 138 -2.70 -8.76 -7.13
CA LYS A 138 -2.90 -8.72 -5.66
C LYS A 138 -2.99 -7.28 -5.14
N LEU A 139 -2.13 -6.37 -5.63
CA LEU A 139 -2.19 -4.95 -5.28
C LEU A 139 -3.49 -4.30 -5.76
N ALA A 140 -3.98 -4.63 -6.96
CA ALA A 140 -5.25 -4.13 -7.48
C ALA A 140 -6.43 -4.58 -6.62
N ILE A 141 -6.47 -5.88 -6.27
CA ILE A 141 -7.50 -6.45 -5.40
C ILE A 141 -7.46 -5.80 -4.01
N PHE A 142 -6.27 -5.72 -3.39
CA PHE A 142 -6.09 -5.05 -2.10
C PHE A 142 -6.62 -3.61 -2.13
N THR A 143 -6.28 -2.86 -3.20
CA THR A 143 -6.67 -1.46 -3.35
C THR A 143 -8.18 -1.31 -3.48
N ALA A 144 -8.83 -2.18 -4.27
CA ALA A 144 -10.30 -2.20 -4.42
C ALA A 144 -11.00 -2.48 -3.09
N LEU A 145 -10.54 -3.52 -2.38
CA LEU A 145 -11.07 -3.87 -1.06
C LEU A 145 -10.82 -2.77 -0.03
N ALA A 146 -9.64 -2.13 -0.04
CA ALA A 146 -9.33 -1.02 0.84
C ALA A 146 -10.32 0.15 0.67
N PHE A 147 -10.71 0.46 -0.56
CA PHE A 147 -11.70 1.49 -0.82
C PHE A 147 -13.13 1.06 -0.51
N SER A 148 -13.52 -0.17 -0.84
CA SER A 148 -14.84 -0.71 -0.51
C SER A 148 -15.06 -0.73 1.01
N GLN A 149 -14.04 -1.15 1.78
CA GLN A 149 -14.05 -1.17 3.24
C GLN A 149 -13.82 0.22 3.88
N LYS A 150 -13.68 1.28 3.06
CA LYS A 150 -13.40 2.66 3.47
C LYS A 150 -12.23 2.72 4.46
N LEU A 151 -11.13 2.05 4.13
CA LEU A 151 -9.95 1.83 4.98
C LEU A 151 -9.43 3.14 5.59
N SER A 152 -9.92 3.47 6.78
CA SER A 152 -9.58 4.65 7.59
C SER A 152 -9.46 5.97 6.81
N GLY A 153 -10.25 6.13 5.74
CA GLY A 153 -10.22 7.33 4.91
C GLY A 153 -9.02 7.46 3.97
N LEU A 154 -8.36 6.36 3.57
CA LEU A 154 -7.29 6.36 2.57
C LEU A 154 -7.70 7.20 1.34
N PRO A 155 -7.00 8.32 1.03
CA PRO A 155 -7.46 9.23 0.00
C PRO A 155 -7.26 8.65 -1.41
N PRO A 156 -8.30 8.56 -2.26
CA PRO A 156 -8.19 7.94 -3.59
C PRO A 156 -7.12 8.54 -4.50
N GLU A 157 -6.85 9.83 -4.38
CA GLU A 157 -5.81 10.54 -5.14
C GLU A 157 -4.39 10.05 -4.80
N THR A 158 -4.18 9.49 -3.60
CA THR A 158 -2.90 8.89 -3.20
C THR A 158 -2.63 7.55 -3.88
N VAL A 159 -3.66 6.98 -4.52
CA VAL A 159 -3.59 5.72 -5.25
C VAL A 159 -3.61 5.96 -6.75
N PHE A 160 -4.60 6.71 -7.27
CA PHE A 160 -4.77 6.84 -8.71
C PHE A 160 -3.76 7.76 -9.39
N GLN A 161 -3.46 8.93 -8.81
CA GLN A 161 -2.53 9.86 -9.47
C GLN A 161 -1.09 9.31 -9.61
N PRO A 162 -0.52 8.62 -8.61
CA PRO A 162 0.87 8.17 -8.68
C PRO A 162 1.18 7.16 -9.79
N MET A 163 0.19 6.39 -10.26
CA MET A 163 0.39 5.42 -11.35
C MET A 163 0.32 6.06 -12.75
N LEU A 164 -0.18 7.30 -12.89
CA LEU A 164 -0.28 8.03 -14.17
C LEU A 164 1.07 8.61 -14.62
N LYS A 165 2.09 7.76 -14.69
CA LYS A 165 3.40 8.09 -15.26
C LYS A 165 3.49 7.53 -16.68
N ASP A 166 4.08 8.31 -17.59
CA ASP A 166 4.20 7.96 -19.01
C ASP A 166 4.82 6.58 -19.26
N ASN A 167 5.81 6.17 -18.46
CA ASN A 167 6.44 4.85 -18.57
C ASN A 167 5.48 3.70 -18.21
N LEU A 168 4.68 3.85 -17.15
CA LEU A 168 3.72 2.84 -16.72
C LEU A 168 2.53 2.76 -17.67
N VAL A 169 2.04 3.93 -18.10
CA VAL A 169 0.93 4.06 -19.06
C VAL A 169 1.34 3.50 -20.42
N GLY A 170 2.52 3.87 -20.93
CA GLY A 170 3.03 3.38 -22.21
C GLY A 170 3.21 1.86 -22.26
N LYS A 171 3.56 1.24 -21.13
CA LYS A 171 3.66 -0.23 -20.99
C LYS A 171 2.30 -0.93 -20.79
N GLY A 172 1.20 -0.18 -20.68
CA GLY A 172 -0.13 -0.73 -20.41
C GLY A 172 -0.35 -1.24 -18.98
N LEU A 173 0.59 -0.99 -18.07
CA LEU A 173 0.53 -1.48 -16.68
C LEU A 173 -0.60 -0.79 -15.90
N VAL A 174 -0.82 0.50 -16.15
CA VAL A 174 -1.91 1.26 -15.53
C VAL A 174 -3.27 0.73 -15.95
N LEU A 175 -3.48 0.52 -17.25
CA LEU A 175 -4.73 -0.02 -17.78
C LEU A 175 -5.03 -1.41 -17.21
N SER A 176 -4.02 -2.29 -17.14
CA SER A 176 -4.15 -3.61 -16.53
C SER A 176 -4.51 -3.52 -15.05
N PHE A 177 -3.82 -2.68 -14.27
CA PHE A 177 -4.11 -2.50 -12.85
C PHE A 177 -5.53 -1.98 -12.61
N ILE A 178 -5.93 -0.92 -13.32
CA ILE A 178 -7.25 -0.29 -13.17
C ILE A 178 -8.38 -1.26 -13.57
N THR A 179 -8.14 -2.09 -14.58
CA THR A 179 -9.06 -3.14 -15.00
C THR A 179 -9.35 -4.12 -13.87
N ASP A 180 -8.31 -4.67 -13.23
CA ASP A 180 -8.48 -5.61 -12.12
C ASP A 180 -9.12 -4.92 -10.91
N PHE A 181 -8.73 -3.67 -10.64
CA PHE A 181 -9.32 -2.86 -9.59
C PHE A 181 -10.82 -2.62 -9.81
N PHE A 182 -11.27 -2.25 -11.02
CA PHE A 182 -12.70 -2.04 -11.32
C PHE A 182 -13.50 -3.32 -11.20
N LYS A 183 -13.01 -4.43 -11.74
CA LYS A 183 -13.67 -5.74 -11.62
C LYS A 183 -13.91 -6.08 -10.16
N GLU A 184 -12.87 -5.97 -9.35
CA GLU A 184 -12.95 -6.29 -7.92
C GLU A 184 -13.86 -5.32 -7.16
N TYR A 185 -13.74 -4.02 -7.42
CA TYR A 185 -14.51 -2.99 -6.72
C TYR A 185 -16.01 -3.11 -7.01
N LEU A 186 -16.40 -3.41 -8.25
CA LEU A 186 -17.80 -3.50 -8.66
C LEU A 186 -18.54 -4.75 -8.16
N ILE A 187 -17.86 -5.71 -7.53
CA ILE A 187 -18.55 -6.88 -6.93
C ILE A 187 -19.46 -6.44 -5.78
N ASP A 188 -19.02 -5.49 -4.94
CA ASP A 188 -19.76 -5.07 -3.74
C ASP A 188 -20.22 -3.60 -3.79
N ASN A 189 -19.79 -2.84 -4.79
CA ASN A 189 -20.03 -1.40 -4.88
C ASN A 189 -20.69 -1.06 -6.21
N SER A 190 -21.54 -0.04 -6.21
CA SER A 190 -22.23 0.39 -7.44
C SER A 190 -21.30 1.15 -8.40
N LEU A 191 -21.74 1.31 -9.64
CA LEU A 191 -21.07 2.19 -10.60
C LEU A 191 -21.03 3.64 -10.10
N ASP A 192 -22.07 4.12 -9.42
CA ASP A 192 -22.10 5.47 -8.83
C ASP A 192 -21.04 5.63 -7.73
N ASP A 193 -20.82 4.60 -6.91
CA ASP A 193 -19.74 4.58 -5.92
C ASP A 193 -18.38 4.62 -6.60
N LEU A 194 -18.21 3.86 -7.69
CA LEU A 194 -16.97 3.85 -8.47
C LEU A 194 -16.69 5.25 -9.06
N ILE A 195 -17.70 5.87 -9.68
CA ILE A 195 -17.60 7.24 -10.20
C ILE A 195 -17.18 8.18 -9.07
N SER A 196 -17.85 8.14 -7.92
CA SER A 196 -17.53 8.96 -6.74
C SER A 196 -16.07 8.83 -6.29
N ILE A 197 -15.52 7.62 -6.30
CA ILE A 197 -14.12 7.37 -5.95
C ILE A 197 -13.16 7.90 -7.02
N LEU A 198 -13.47 7.74 -8.31
CA LEU A 198 -12.69 8.34 -9.40
C LEU A 198 -12.70 9.86 -9.32
N LYS A 199 -13.82 10.46 -8.89
CA LYS A 199 -13.92 11.90 -8.66
C LYS A 199 -12.99 12.39 -7.57
N ARG A 200 -13.06 11.75 -6.40
CA ARG A 200 -12.16 12.02 -5.28
C ARG A 200 -10.70 11.75 -5.65
N GLY A 201 -10.47 10.78 -6.53
CA GLY A 201 -9.18 10.45 -7.12
C GLY A 201 -8.66 11.49 -8.11
N LYS A 202 -9.51 12.42 -8.56
CA LYS A 202 -9.23 13.43 -9.59
C LYS A 202 -8.78 12.81 -10.92
N VAL A 203 -9.44 11.70 -11.29
CA VAL A 203 -9.15 10.96 -12.53
C VAL A 203 -10.41 10.71 -13.37
N GLU A 204 -11.59 11.17 -12.92
CA GLU A 204 -12.87 10.99 -13.60
C GLU A 204 -12.88 11.55 -15.04
N ASP A 205 -12.28 12.72 -15.25
CA ASP A 205 -12.26 13.41 -16.55
C ASP A 205 -11.18 12.86 -17.49
N ASN A 206 -10.29 12.01 -16.97
CA ASN A 206 -9.04 11.60 -17.61
C ASN A 206 -8.94 10.07 -17.74
N LEU A 207 -10.06 9.35 -17.82
CA LEU A 207 -10.04 7.88 -17.91
C LEU A 207 -9.27 7.36 -19.14
N LEU A 208 -9.27 8.12 -20.25
CA LEU A 208 -8.45 7.82 -21.42
C LEU A 208 -6.94 7.87 -21.12
N GLU A 209 -6.50 8.61 -20.10
CA GLU A 209 -5.09 8.68 -19.71
C GLU A 209 -4.55 7.36 -19.14
N PHE A 210 -5.43 6.44 -18.71
CA PHE A 210 -5.04 5.09 -18.31
C PHE A 210 -4.53 4.25 -19.47
N PHE A 211 -4.97 4.56 -20.69
CA PHE A 211 -4.58 3.85 -21.91
C PHE A 211 -3.22 4.34 -22.40
N PRO A 212 -2.40 3.44 -22.98
CA PRO A 212 -1.24 3.84 -23.76
C PRO A 212 -1.63 4.91 -24.79
N SER A 213 -0.74 5.88 -25.03
CA SER A 213 -1.04 7.05 -25.89
C SER A 213 -1.59 6.69 -27.28
N THR A 214 -1.17 5.54 -27.84
CA THR A 214 -1.61 5.03 -29.13
C THR A 214 -3.03 4.47 -29.14
N LYS A 215 -3.68 4.32 -27.97
CA LYS A 215 -5.00 3.70 -27.80
C LYS A 215 -6.01 4.62 -27.08
N ARG A 216 -5.75 5.92 -27.03
CA ARG A 216 -6.62 6.91 -26.36
C ARG A 216 -7.74 7.36 -27.29
N THR A 217 -8.67 6.46 -27.60
CA THR A 217 -9.87 6.76 -28.39
C THR A 217 -11.12 6.25 -27.67
N ASP A 218 -12.27 6.87 -27.96
CA ASP A 218 -13.55 6.49 -27.37
C ASP A 218 -13.95 5.05 -27.75
N GLU A 219 -13.57 4.61 -28.96
CA GLU A 219 -13.77 3.23 -29.41
C GLU A 219 -12.94 2.26 -28.59
N SER A 220 -11.65 2.54 -28.39
CA SER A 220 -10.76 1.69 -27.58
C SER A 220 -11.23 1.59 -26.13
N PHE A 221 -11.74 2.71 -25.58
CA PHE A 221 -12.34 2.75 -24.26
C PHE A 221 -13.59 1.90 -24.17
N SER A 222 -14.51 2.07 -25.13
CA SER A 222 -15.77 1.33 -25.21
C SER A 222 -15.51 -0.16 -25.37
N GLU A 223 -14.65 -0.58 -26.29
CA GLU A 223 -14.30 -1.98 -26.51
C GLU A 223 -13.72 -2.64 -25.26
N HIS A 224 -12.84 -1.91 -24.55
CA HIS A 224 -12.24 -2.41 -23.32
C HIS A 224 -13.30 -2.55 -22.22
N PHE A 225 -14.02 -1.48 -21.89
CA PHE A 225 -14.90 -1.44 -20.71
C PHE A 225 -16.34 -1.94 -20.92
N THR A 226 -16.82 -2.06 -22.16
CA THR A 226 -18.17 -2.60 -22.45
C THR A 226 -18.28 -4.08 -22.04
N PHE A 227 -17.17 -4.82 -22.11
CA PHE A 227 -17.12 -6.20 -21.61
C PHE A 227 -17.31 -6.30 -20.08
N PHE A 228 -17.15 -5.21 -19.33
CA PHE A 228 -17.28 -5.20 -17.87
C PHE A 228 -18.72 -4.98 -17.40
N VAL A 229 -19.50 -4.18 -18.13
CA VAL A 229 -20.88 -3.83 -17.77
C VAL A 229 -21.87 -4.95 -18.11
N LEU A 230 -21.52 -5.86 -19.03
CA LEU A 230 -22.37 -6.98 -19.42
C LEU A 230 -22.31 -8.19 -18.47
N PHE A 231 -21.36 -8.21 -17.52
CA PHE A 231 -21.13 -9.34 -16.61
C PHE A 231 -21.04 -8.93 -15.13
N ALA A 232 -21.32 -7.67 -14.81
CA ALA A 232 -21.61 -7.19 -13.45
C ALA A 232 -23.13 -7.10 -13.27
#